data_AF-A0A378BUD5-F1
#
_entry.id   AF-A0A378BUD5-F1
#
_cell.length_a   1.000
_cell.length_b   1.000
_cell.length_c   1.000
_cell.angle_alpha   90.00
_cell.angle_beta   90.00
_cell.angle_gamma   90.00
#
_symmetry.space_group_name_H-M   'P 1'
#
loop_
_entity.id
_entity.type
_entity.pdbx_description
1 polymer ?
#
loop_
_entity_poly.entity_id
_entity_poly.type
_entity_poly.pdbx_seq_one_letter_code
_entity_poly.pdbx_strand_id
1 'polypeptide(L)'
;MPVEGGYLYDFHYPCKKDGRLAAQVAFNIMLAHAKAVTAYRELALAGEIGVVLNLTPSYTLTDSDADKKAAGYADLFFNRSFLDPLVKHEFPKRCARSLPPTTACRRPAKTTRR
;
A
#
# COMPACT_ATOMS: atom_id res chain seq x y z
N MET A 1 -6.38 6.93 0.23
CA MET A 1 -7.69 7.17 -0.44
C MET A 1 -8.09 6.13 -1.51
N PRO A 2 -7.28 5.77 -2.53
CA PRO A 2 -7.75 4.86 -3.60
C PRO A 2 -7.88 3.39 -3.16
N VAL A 3 -6.92 2.88 -2.39
CA VAL A 3 -6.94 1.52 -1.84
C VAL A 3 -8.11 1.35 -0.88
N GLU A 4 -8.21 2.30 0.04
CA GLU A 4 -9.20 2.32 1.10
C GLU A 4 -10.63 2.43 0.55
N GLY A 5 -10.94 3.50 -0.18
CA GLY A 5 -12.29 3.73 -0.69
C GLY A 5 -12.73 2.77 -1.79
N GLY A 6 -11.78 2.22 -2.56
CA GLY A 6 -12.07 1.42 -3.75
C GLY A 6 -11.96 -0.09 -3.59
N TYR A 7 -11.22 -0.57 -2.57
CA TYR A 7 -10.92 -1.99 -2.41
C TYR A 7 -11.14 -2.54 -0.98
N LEU A 8 -11.40 -1.67 0.01
CA LEU A 8 -11.74 -2.07 1.38
C LEU A 8 -13.13 -1.59 1.79
N TYR A 9 -13.45 -0.35 1.46
CA TYR A 9 -14.76 0.26 1.62
C TYR A 9 -15.46 0.40 0.26
N ASP A 10 -16.51 1.22 0.23
CA ASP A 10 -17.48 1.26 -0.86
C ASP A 10 -17.84 2.70 -1.27
N PHE A 11 -16.90 3.63 -1.12
CA PHE A 11 -17.16 5.05 -1.37
C PHE A 11 -16.35 5.62 -2.55
N HIS A 12 -15.40 4.85 -3.10
CA HIS A 12 -14.75 5.16 -4.38
C HIS A 12 -14.90 3.97 -5.33
N TYR A 13 -15.07 4.24 -6.62
CA TYR A 13 -14.97 3.17 -7.62
C TYR A 13 -13.57 2.50 -7.55
N PRO A 14 -13.47 1.18 -7.73
CA PRO A 14 -14.50 0.25 -8.22
C PRO A 14 -15.39 -0.37 -7.13
N CYS A 15 -15.43 0.17 -5.90
CA CYS A 15 -16.37 -0.29 -4.86
C CYS A 15 -16.21 -1.79 -4.50
N LYS A 16 -14.97 -2.30 -4.56
CA LYS A 16 -14.67 -3.69 -4.24
C LYS A 16 -14.36 -3.81 -2.75
N LYS A 17 -14.84 -4.87 -2.10
CA LYS A 17 -14.54 -5.18 -0.69
C LYS A 17 -13.65 -6.40 -0.63
N ASP A 18 -12.44 -6.28 -1.18
CA ASP A 18 -11.49 -7.38 -1.34
C ASP A 18 -10.12 -6.97 -0.80
N GLY A 19 -9.81 -7.44 0.40
CA GLY A 19 -8.56 -7.12 1.08
C GLY A 19 -7.30 -7.62 0.36
N ARG A 20 -7.41 -8.70 -0.43
CA ARG A 20 -6.29 -9.18 -1.23
C ARG A 20 -6.04 -8.26 -2.42
N LEU A 21 -7.10 -7.84 -3.09
CA LEU A 21 -7.00 -6.88 -4.18
C LEU A 21 -6.51 -5.52 -3.66
N ALA A 22 -6.97 -5.09 -2.49
CA ALA A 22 -6.49 -3.89 -1.82
C ALA A 22 -4.97 -3.93 -1.60
N ALA A 23 -4.44 -5.04 -1.06
CA ALA A 23 -3.00 -5.21 -0.88
C ALA A 23 -2.22 -5.15 -2.20
N GLN A 24 -2.74 -5.79 -3.25
CA GLN A 24 -2.13 -5.75 -4.58
C GLN A 24 -2.11 -4.34 -5.17
N VAL A 25 -3.21 -3.59 -5.03
CA VAL A 25 -3.32 -2.21 -5.51
C VAL A 25 -2.38 -1.29 -4.72
N ALA A 26 -2.32 -1.44 -3.39
CA ALA A 26 -1.38 -0.69 -2.55
C ALA A 26 0.07 -0.88 -3.00
N PHE A 27 0.48 -2.13 -3.24
CA PHE A 27 1.82 -2.43 -3.75
C PHE A 27 2.06 -1.81 -5.14
N ASN A 28 1.08 -1.91 -6.04
CA ASN A 28 1.21 -1.36 -7.40
C ASN A 28 1.34 0.17 -7.40
N ILE A 29 0.65 0.87 -6.51
CA ILE A 29 0.77 2.33 -6.36
C ILE A 29 2.20 2.69 -5.93
N MET A 30 2.77 1.99 -4.95
CA MET A 30 4.15 2.21 -4.50
C MET A 30 5.16 1.92 -5.61
N LEU A 31 4.96 0.83 -6.36
CA LEU A 31 5.81 0.49 -7.50
C LEU A 31 5.72 1.53 -8.62
N ALA A 32 4.52 2.04 -8.92
CA ALA A 32 4.31 3.09 -9.91
C ALA A 32 5.01 4.39 -9.52
N HIS A 33 4.92 4.79 -8.24
CA HIS A 33 5.64 5.94 -7.73
C HIS A 33 7.17 5.78 -7.89
N ALA A 34 7.73 4.64 -7.48
CA ALA A 34 9.15 4.37 -7.62
C ALA A 34 9.61 4.48 -9.08
N LYS A 35 8.86 3.89 -10.02
CA LYS A 35 9.14 3.98 -11.46
C LYS A 35 9.06 5.41 -11.99
N ALA A 36 8.07 6.18 -11.55
CA ALA A 36 7.93 7.58 -11.96
C ALA A 36 9.11 8.44 -11.48
N VAL A 37 9.57 8.23 -10.23
CA VAL A 37 10.76 8.90 -9.69
C VAL A 37 12.02 8.52 -10.46
N THR A 38 12.21 7.25 -10.78
CA THR A 38 13.34 6.80 -11.61
C THR A 38 13.34 7.49 -12.97
N ALA A 39 12.21 7.44 -13.69
CA ALA A 39 12.08 8.06 -15.00
C ALA A 39 12.28 9.59 -14.95
N TYR A 40 11.75 10.27 -13.94
CA TYR A 40 11.95 11.71 -13.75
C TYR A 40 13.43 12.08 -13.59
N ARG A 41 14.17 11.29 -12.81
CA ARG A 41 15.61 11.49 -12.59
C ARG A 41 16.43 11.23 -13.85
N GLU A 42 16.06 10.23 -14.65
CA GLU A 42 16.72 9.94 -15.93
C GLU A 42 16.56 11.07 -16.95
N LEU A 43 15.46 11.83 -16.90
CA LEU A 43 15.22 12.98 -17.76
C LEU A 43 16.02 14.24 -17.38
N ALA A 44 16.72 14.24 -16.23
CA ALA A 44 17.52 15.36 -15.74
C ALA A 44 16.79 16.72 -15.74
N LEU A 45 15.50 16.70 -15.36
CA LEU A 45 14.68 17.90 -15.29
C LEU A 45 15.07 18.77 -14.09
N ALA A 46 14.87 20.09 -14.19
CA ALA A 46 15.27 21.05 -13.17
C ALA A 46 14.33 21.15 -11.96
N GLY A 47 13.18 20.48 -11.99
CA GLY A 47 12.18 20.54 -10.92
C GLY A 47 12.35 19.48 -9.84
N GLU A 48 11.38 19.43 -8.93
CA GLU A 48 11.31 18.43 -7.87
C GLU A 48 10.18 17.42 -8.13
N ILE A 49 10.35 16.21 -7.60
CA ILE A 49 9.34 15.14 -7.64
C ILE A 49 9.12 14.55 -6.25
N GLY A 50 7.86 14.34 -5.89
CA GLY A 50 7.45 13.81 -4.60
C GLY A 50 6.10 13.10 -4.66
N VAL A 51 5.64 12.63 -3.50
CA VAL A 51 4.32 12.01 -3.32
C VAL A 51 3.57 12.70 -2.20
N VAL A 52 2.26 12.82 -2.35
CA VAL A 52 1.36 13.33 -1.32
C VAL A 52 0.66 12.15 -0.66
N LEU A 53 0.75 12.06 0.67
CA LEU A 53 0.10 11.01 1.45
C LEU A 53 -0.98 11.62 2.35
N ASN A 54 -2.13 10.94 2.40
CA ASN A 54 -3.15 11.21 3.40
C ASN A 54 -2.80 10.44 4.68
N LEU A 55 -2.35 11.14 5.72
CA LEU A 55 -1.98 10.54 7.01
C LEU A 55 -3.11 10.77 8.02
N THR A 56 -3.52 9.70 8.69
CA THR A 56 -4.56 9.74 9.74
C THR A 56 -3.98 9.16 11.02
N PRO A 57 -3.56 10.01 11.99
CA PRO A 57 -3.05 9.54 13.26
C PRO A 57 -4.06 8.61 13.96
N SER A 58 -3.58 7.47 14.47
CA SER A 58 -4.42 6.49 15.16
C SER A 58 -4.25 6.61 16.67
N TYR A 59 -5.36 6.77 17.39
CA TYR A 59 -5.40 6.89 18.85
C TYR A 59 -6.15 5.71 19.46
N THR A 60 -5.83 5.38 20.70
CA THR A 60 -6.53 4.35 21.46
C THR A 60 -7.83 4.90 22.05
N LEU A 61 -8.85 4.06 22.19
CA LEU A 61 -10.09 4.44 22.86
C LEU A 61 -9.90 4.47 24.39
N THR A 62 -9.21 3.46 24.93
CA THR A 62 -8.82 3.34 26.34
C THR A 62 -7.32 3.01 26.48
N ASP A 63 -6.82 2.90 27.71
CA ASP A 63 -5.44 2.48 27.99
C ASP A 63 -5.24 0.95 28.00
N SER A 64 -6.27 0.17 27.61
CA SER A 64 -6.18 -1.28 27.56
C SER A 64 -5.19 -1.78 26.51
N ASP A 65 -4.57 -2.93 26.77
CA ASP A 65 -3.67 -3.58 25.81
C ASP A 65 -4.36 -3.94 24.48
N ALA A 66 -5.66 -4.23 24.54
CA ALA A 66 -6.46 -4.50 23.35
C ALA A 66 -6.55 -3.27 22.44
N ASP A 67 -6.86 -2.10 23.00
CA ASP A 67 -6.97 -0.86 22.24
C ASP A 67 -5.62 -0.38 21.72
N LYS A 68 -4.55 -0.51 22.51
CA LYS A 68 -3.17 -0.25 22.07
C LYS A 68 -2.80 -1.10 20.87
N LYS A 69 -3.15 -2.39 20.90
CA LYS A 69 -2.90 -3.31 19.78
C LYS A 69 -3.72 -2.94 18.55
N ALA A 70 -4.99 -2.56 18.72
CA ALA A 70 -5.88 -2.14 17.64
C ALA A 70 -5.39 -0.84 16.96
N ALA A 71 -5.06 0.19 17.74
CA ALA A 71 -4.48 1.44 17.23
C ALA A 71 -3.17 1.18 16.48
N GLY A 72 -2.34 0.26 16.99
CA GLY A 72 -1.12 -0.17 16.31
C GLY A 72 -1.37 -0.90 14.97
N TYR A 73 -2.51 -1.56 14.77
CA TYR A 73 -2.88 -2.10 13.45
C TYR A 73 -3.43 -1.02 12.52
N ALA A 74 -4.22 -0.08 13.03
CA ALA A 74 -4.73 1.04 12.24
C ALA A 74 -3.58 1.91 11.71
N ASP A 75 -2.64 2.29 12.57
CA ASP A 75 -1.46 3.06 12.17
C ASP A 75 -0.59 2.29 11.16
N LEU A 76 -0.41 0.99 11.41
CA LEU A 76 0.32 0.13 10.51
C LEU A 76 -0.30 0.14 9.12
N PHE A 77 -1.63 -0.01 9.04
CA PHE A 77 -2.35 -0.20 7.79
C PHE A 77 -2.52 1.11 7.00
N PHE A 78 -2.96 2.19 7.65
CA PHE A 78 -3.31 3.44 6.99
C PHE A 78 -2.11 4.36 6.75
N ASN A 79 -1.11 4.34 7.64
CA ASN A 79 0.03 5.25 7.55
C ASN A 79 1.30 4.51 7.12
N ARG A 80 1.73 3.54 7.93
CA ARG A 80 3.07 2.95 7.79
C ARG A 80 3.22 2.03 6.59
N SER A 81 2.13 1.43 6.09
CA SER A 81 2.12 0.66 4.84
C SER A 81 2.66 1.43 3.63
N PHE A 82 2.50 2.77 3.64
CA PHE A 82 2.92 3.66 2.57
C PHE A 82 4.13 4.50 2.96
N LEU A 83 4.17 4.95 4.22
CA LEU A 83 5.25 5.80 4.71
C LEU A 83 6.58 5.05 4.86
N ASP A 84 6.57 3.86 5.49
CA ASP A 84 7.82 3.12 5.74
C ASP A 84 8.55 2.75 4.43
N PRO A 85 7.89 2.30 3.34
CA PRO A 85 8.58 2.06 2.07
C PRO A 85 9.20 3.31 1.43
N LEU A 86 8.64 4.49 1.66
CA LEU A 86 9.17 5.74 1.11
C LEU A 86 10.42 6.22 1.86
N VAL A 87 10.37 6.16 3.19
CA VAL A 87 11.43 6.73 4.04
C VAL A 87 12.48 5.73 4.51
N LYS A 88 12.11 4.44 4.64
CA LYS A 88 12.97 3.36 5.13
C LYS A 88 13.27 2.31 4.06
N HIS A 89 12.67 2.43 2.88
CA HIS A 89 12.82 1.48 1.77
C HIS A 89 12.36 0.05 2.10
N GLU A 90 11.55 -0.13 3.14
CA GLU A 90 11.05 -1.43 3.57
C GLU A 90 9.56 -1.40 3.89
N PHE A 91 8.84 -2.45 3.49
CA PHE A 91 7.47 -2.66 3.95
C PHE A 91 7.45 -3.18 5.41
N PRO A 92 6.49 -2.74 6.24
CA PRO A 92 6.38 -3.24 7.60
C PRO A 92 6.17 -4.75 7.65
N LYS A 93 7.13 -5.49 8.25
CA LYS A 93 7.09 -6.96 8.38
C LYS A 93 5.81 -7.49 9.03
N ARG A 94 5.21 -6.69 9.93
CA ARG A 94 3.96 -7.03 10.61
C ARG A 94 2.75 -6.94 9.68
N CYS A 95 2.77 -6.05 8.69
CA CYS A 95 1.69 -5.86 7.73
C CYS A 95 1.64 -7.01 6.71
N ALA A 96 2.81 -7.50 6.27
CA ALA A 96 2.90 -8.64 5.37
C ALA A 96 2.36 -9.94 5.99
N ARG A 97 2.52 -10.13 7.31
CA ARG A 97 2.02 -11.32 8.02
C ARG A 97 0.51 -11.32 8.24
N SER A 98 -0.11 -10.15 8.34
CA SER A 98 -1.56 -10.01 8.54
C SER A 98 -2.36 -10.17 7.25
N LEU A 99 -1.71 -10.14 6.08
CA LEU A 99 -2.36 -10.32 4.80
C LEU A 99 -2.49 -11.83 4.48
N PRO A 100 -3.63 -12.28 3.91
CA PRO A 100 -3.77 -13.66 3.47
C PRO A 100 -2.68 -13.99 2.43
N PRO A 101 -2.17 -15.23 2.39
CA PRO A 101 -1.11 -15.61 1.47
C PRO A 101 -1.54 -15.30 0.03
N THR A 102 -0.77 -14.46 -0.64
CA THR A 102 -0.97 -14.20 -2.06
C THR A 102 -0.70 -15.51 -2.80
N THR A 103 -1.72 -16.15 -3.39
CA THR A 103 -1.42 -17.12 -4.45
C THR A 103 -0.67 -16.35 -5.52
N ALA A 104 0.62 -16.63 -5.66
CA ALA A 104 1.49 -15.99 -6.63
C ALA A 104 0.74 -15.86 -7.95
N CYS A 105 0.77 -14.66 -8.53
CA CYS A 105 0.39 -14.45 -9.92
C CYS A 105 1.08 -15.57 -10.72
N ARG A 106 0.33 -16.58 -11.17
CA ARG A 106 0.87 -17.60 -12.04
C ARG A 106 1.39 -16.84 -13.24
N ARG A 107 2.71 -16.84 -13.46
CA ARG A 107 3.30 -16.34 -14.70
C ARG A 107 2.43 -16.89 -15.84
N PRO A 108 1.93 -16.07 -16.78
CA PRO A 108 1.26 -16.61 -17.94
C PRO A 108 2.23 -17.61 -18.56
N ALA A 109 1.76 -18.85 -18.75
CA ALA A 109 2.54 -19.87 -19.42
C ALA A 109 3.03 -19.25 -20.74
N LYS A 110 4.32 -19.43 -21.05
CA LYS A 110 4.86 -19.04 -22.35
C LYS A 110 4.07 -19.82 -23.40
N THR A 111 3.07 -19.19 -24.01
CA THR A 111 2.41 -19.73 -25.19
C THR A 111 3.43 -19.59 -26.31
N THR A 112 4.19 -20.65 -26.56
CA THR A 112 4.92 -20.83 -27.81
C THR A 112 3.92 -20.76 -28.95
N ARG A 113 3.80 -19.60 -29.58
CA ARG A 113 3.22 -19.51 -30.93
C ARG A 113 4.20 -20.18 -31.88
N ARG A 114 3.76 -21.32 -32.43
CA ARG A 114 4.20 -21.78 -33.74
C ARG A 114 3.49 -20.95 -34.81
#